data_AF-A0A8T4QPY5-F1
#
_entry.id   AF-A0A8T4QPY5-F1
#
_cell.length_a   1.000
_cell.length_b   1.000
_cell.length_c   1.000
_cell.angle_alpha   90.00
_cell.angle_beta   90.00
_cell.angle_gamma   90.00
#
_symmetry.space_group_name_H-M   'P 1'
#
loop_
_entity.id
_entity.type
_entity.pdbx_description
1 polymer ?
#
loop_
_entity_poly.entity_id
_entity_poly.type
_entity_poly.pdbx_seq_one_letter_code
_entity_poly.pdbx_strand_id
1 'polypeptide(L)'
;MGNLTTEVAQLREEGLTDGVIMEELSRKGYKADQIHQALMQLDGGDVEEESLVAPSSPPMPPGRQGTKMQMLSGGSYGGSSEMMNSPDVSNIYERVEEIVEGMIDEKWDELLGEVKKIIEWKEKFEEEQRKLTNELGKLKEDFQILHQGVLGKLEDYDTRMTGVDTELKAVGKIFKDVVPQFVENVKELSFITEDMKKGKK
;
A
#
# COMPACT_ATOMS: atom_id res chain seq x y z
N MET A 1 28.82 -2.07 -18.78
CA MET A 1 27.54 -1.33 -18.71
C MET A 1 26.50 -2.19 -17.99
N GLY A 2 26.62 -2.36 -16.67
CA GLY A 2 25.71 -3.21 -15.87
C GLY A 2 25.52 -2.75 -14.43
N ASN A 3 25.95 -1.51 -14.12
CA ASN A 3 25.87 -0.97 -12.76
C ASN A 3 24.50 -0.33 -12.49
N LEU A 4 23.97 0.42 -13.45
CA LEU A 4 22.73 1.18 -13.28
C LEU A 4 21.51 0.29 -13.03
N THR A 5 21.31 -0.77 -13.82
CA THR A 5 20.20 -1.72 -13.63
C THR A 5 20.30 -2.45 -12.29
N THR A 6 21.51 -2.73 -11.80
CA THR A 6 21.73 -3.34 -10.48
C THR A 6 21.43 -2.36 -9.35
N GLU A 7 21.83 -1.10 -9.50
CA GLU A 7 21.60 -0.02 -8.53
C GLU A 7 20.12 0.33 -8.41
N VAL A 8 19.39 0.37 -9.53
CA VAL A 8 17.93 0.54 -9.55
C VAL A 8 17.22 -0.64 -8.86
N ALA A 9 17.66 -1.88 -9.11
CA ALA A 9 17.07 -3.06 -8.49
C ALA A 9 17.26 -3.05 -6.96
N GLN A 10 18.44 -2.64 -6.49
CA GLN A 10 18.74 -2.53 -5.06
C GLN A 10 17.88 -1.46 -4.37
N LEU A 11 17.75 -0.28 -4.96
CA LEU A 11 16.92 0.79 -4.40
C LEU A 11 15.43 0.41 -4.37
N ARG A 12 14.98 -0.41 -5.33
CA ARG A 12 13.62 -0.96 -5.34
C ARG A 12 13.41 -2.00 -4.24
N GLU A 13 14.42 -2.84 -3.96
CA GLU A 13 14.40 -3.79 -2.84
C GLU A 13 14.36 -3.08 -1.47
N GLU A 14 14.95 -1.88 -1.38
CA GLU A 14 14.83 -0.98 -0.22
C GLU A 14 13.43 -0.32 -0.09
N GLY A 15 12.52 -0.56 -1.03
CA GLY A 15 11.13 -0.07 -1.00
C GLY A 15 10.95 1.38 -1.46
N LEU A 16 11.96 1.97 -2.12
CA LEU A 16 11.87 3.32 -2.66
C LEU A 16 10.99 3.34 -3.92
N THR A 17 10.27 4.45 -4.12
CA THR A 17 9.42 4.66 -5.30
C THR A 17 10.25 5.14 -6.50
N ASP A 18 9.80 4.83 -7.71
CA ASP A 18 10.53 5.13 -8.96
C ASP A 18 10.86 6.61 -9.13
N GLY A 19 10.00 7.51 -8.64
CA GLY A 19 10.27 8.96 -8.61
C GLY A 19 11.47 9.34 -7.73
N VAL A 20 11.59 8.72 -6.56
CA VAL A 20 12.71 8.95 -5.63
C VAL A 20 14.00 8.30 -6.16
N ILE A 21 13.88 7.14 -6.80
CA ILE A 21 15.00 6.46 -7.46
C ILE A 21 15.55 7.33 -8.62
N MET A 22 14.67 7.95 -9.40
CA MET A 22 15.07 8.87 -10.47
C MET A 22 15.80 10.10 -9.94
N GLU A 23 15.32 10.69 -8.84
CA GLU A 23 15.98 11.84 -8.21
C GLU A 23 17.38 11.48 -7.67
N GLU A 24 17.50 10.34 -6.98
CA GLU A 24 18.76 9.88 -6.39
C GLU A 24 19.80 9.52 -7.45
N LEU A 25 19.38 8.88 -8.55
CA LEU A 25 20.27 8.53 -9.67
C LEU A 25 20.61 9.74 -10.54
N SER A 26 19.68 10.68 -10.71
CA SER A 26 19.95 11.96 -11.38
C SER A 26 21.00 12.76 -10.60
N ARG A 27 20.91 12.78 -9.27
CA ARG A 27 21.90 13.40 -8.38
C ARG A 27 23.28 12.74 -8.46
N LYS A 28 23.33 11.43 -8.74
CA LYS A 28 24.57 10.67 -9.02
C LYS A 28 25.13 10.91 -10.43
N GLY A 29 24.45 11.70 -11.25
CA GLY A 29 24.91 12.15 -12.57
C GLY A 29 24.50 11.25 -13.73
N TYR A 30 23.56 10.32 -13.51
CA TYR A 30 23.02 9.50 -14.59
C TYR A 30 21.98 10.30 -15.40
N LYS A 31 21.94 10.05 -16.72
CA LYS A 31 20.95 10.70 -17.60
C LYS A 31 19.58 10.07 -17.41
N ALA A 32 18.53 10.89 -17.43
CA ALA A 32 17.14 10.45 -17.29
C ALA A 32 16.79 9.27 -18.23
N ASP A 33 17.22 9.34 -19.49
CA ASP A 33 16.98 8.28 -20.49
C ASP A 33 17.60 6.93 -20.09
N GLN A 34 18.77 6.95 -19.45
CA GLN A 34 19.46 5.75 -19.01
C GLN A 34 18.78 5.13 -17.79
N ILE A 35 18.30 5.98 -16.86
CA ILE A 35 17.58 5.55 -15.67
C ILE A 35 16.24 4.93 -16.07
N HIS A 36 15.52 5.56 -16.99
CA HIS A 36 14.24 5.08 -17.48
C HIS A 36 14.39 3.74 -18.22
N GLN A 37 15.39 3.61 -19.08
CA GLN A 37 15.68 2.34 -19.76
C GLN A 37 16.03 1.22 -18.77
N ALA A 38 16.76 1.52 -17.69
CA ALA A 38 17.10 0.55 -16.65
C ALA A 38 15.87 0.13 -15.82
N LEU A 39 14.97 1.07 -15.51
CA LEU A 39 13.69 0.79 -14.84
C LEU A 39 12.79 -0.11 -15.70
N MET A 40 12.63 0.22 -16.99
CA MET A 40 11.85 -0.59 -17.93
C MET A 40 12.44 -1.98 -18.14
N GLN A 41 13.76 -2.12 -18.10
CA GLN A 41 14.44 -3.40 -18.24
C GLN A 41 14.23 -4.31 -17.02
N LEU A 42 14.09 -3.75 -15.82
CA LEU A 42 13.78 -4.50 -14.60
C LEU A 42 12.31 -4.89 -14.49
N ASP A 43 11.41 -4.06 -15.03
CA ASP A 43 9.98 -4.32 -14.97
C ASP A 43 9.50 -5.38 -15.96
N GLY A 44 10.40 -5.94 -16.76
CA GLY A 44 10.17 -7.21 -17.43
C GLY A 44 9.02 -7.20 -18.44
N GLY A 45 8.95 -6.17 -19.29
CA GLY A 45 8.39 -6.21 -20.65
C GLY A 45 6.91 -6.58 -20.84
N ASP A 46 6.09 -5.59 -21.19
CA ASP A 46 5.26 -5.57 -22.40
C ASP A 46 4.48 -4.24 -22.37
N VAL A 47 5.07 -3.19 -22.96
CA VAL A 47 4.30 -1.99 -23.32
C VAL A 47 4.31 -1.95 -24.83
N GLU A 48 3.17 -2.30 -25.41
CA GLU A 48 2.84 -2.04 -26.80
C GLU A 48 3.28 -0.61 -27.16
N GLU A 49 3.85 -0.45 -28.35
CA GLU A 49 4.23 0.84 -28.94
C GLU A 49 3.05 1.81 -28.94
N GLU A 50 2.88 2.60 -27.87
CA GLU A 50 2.21 3.88 -27.95
C GLU A 50 3.27 4.96 -28.12
N SER A 51 3.47 5.30 -29.39
CA SER A 51 4.24 6.44 -29.87
C SER A 51 3.86 7.72 -29.12
N LEU A 52 4.69 8.13 -28.16
CA LEU A 52 4.69 9.50 -27.64
C LEU A 52 6.09 10.12 -27.83
N VAL A 53 6.15 10.87 -28.92
CA VAL A 53 7.04 12.00 -29.26
C VAL A 53 7.97 12.45 -28.13
N ALA A 54 9.27 12.22 -28.33
CA ALA A 54 10.35 12.74 -27.50
C ALA A 54 10.47 14.28 -27.60
N PRO A 55 10.73 15.01 -26.50
CA PRO A 55 11.20 16.38 -26.56
C PRO A 55 12.69 16.39 -26.93
N SER A 56 12.98 16.72 -28.18
CA SER A 56 14.32 16.93 -28.71
C SER A 56 15.02 18.11 -28.02
N SER A 57 16.18 17.83 -27.43
CA SER A 57 17.16 18.82 -26.96
C SER A 57 17.73 19.65 -28.12
N PRO A 58 18.17 20.91 -27.90
CA PRO A 58 18.63 21.80 -28.96
C PRO A 58 20.02 21.42 -29.50
N PRO A 59 20.26 21.46 -30.83
CA PRO A 59 21.59 21.20 -31.39
C PRO A 59 22.48 22.45 -31.34
N MET A 60 23.68 22.28 -30.76
CA MET A 60 24.83 23.17 -30.89
C MET A 60 25.34 23.22 -32.35
N PRO A 61 25.98 24.33 -32.78
CA PRO A 61 26.36 24.57 -34.17
C PRO A 61 27.64 23.79 -34.58
N PRO A 62 27.72 23.21 -35.79
CA PRO A 62 28.97 22.65 -36.28
C PRO A 62 29.89 23.73 -36.84
N GLY A 63 31.15 23.65 -36.42
CA GLY A 63 32.25 24.49 -36.89
C GLY A 63 32.52 24.35 -38.38
N ARG A 64 32.78 25.50 -39.02
CA ARG A 64 33.29 25.61 -40.39
C ARG A 64 34.76 25.15 -40.44
N GLN A 65 34.98 23.96 -40.97
CA GLN A 65 36.26 23.59 -41.58
C GLN A 65 36.30 24.09 -43.04
N GLY A 66 37.43 24.64 -43.43
CA GLY A 66 37.59 25.42 -44.64
C GLY A 66 37.57 24.61 -45.93
N THR A 67 37.15 25.28 -47.01
CA THR A 67 37.67 24.99 -48.34
C THR A 67 37.77 26.28 -49.13
N LYS A 68 38.96 26.46 -49.71
CA LYS A 68 39.43 27.64 -50.42
C LYS A 68 39.08 27.47 -51.90
N MET A 69 38.50 28.53 -52.48
CA MET A 69 38.68 29.01 -53.87
C MET A 69 38.31 28.09 -55.05
N GLN A 70 37.37 28.54 -55.90
CA GLN A 70 37.66 28.87 -57.31
C GLN A 70 36.55 29.73 -57.93
N MET A 71 36.97 30.75 -58.69
CA MET A 71 36.14 31.71 -59.43
C MET A 71 35.59 31.13 -60.75
N LEU A 72 34.50 31.71 -61.27
CA LEU A 72 34.32 32.17 -62.66
C LEU A 72 32.96 32.91 -62.71
N SER A 73 32.95 34.25 -62.79
CA SER A 73 32.88 35.08 -64.01
C SER A 73 31.46 35.25 -64.59
N GLY A 74 30.93 36.48 -64.51
CA GLY A 74 30.09 37.05 -65.57
C GLY A 74 28.78 37.74 -65.14
N GLY A 75 28.78 39.08 -65.08
CA GLY A 75 27.66 39.88 -65.63
C GLY A 75 26.82 40.78 -64.71
N SER A 76 27.16 42.08 -64.75
CA SER A 76 26.26 43.24 -64.92
C SER A 76 25.60 43.96 -63.72
N TYR A 77 26.02 45.25 -63.59
CA TYR A 77 25.33 46.50 -63.14
C TYR A 77 24.07 46.37 -62.25
N GLY A 78 24.01 46.87 -61.02
CA GLY A 78 24.15 48.28 -60.59
C GLY A 78 22.81 49.01 -60.78
N GLY A 79 22.10 49.59 -59.82
CA GLY A 79 22.18 49.70 -58.37
C GLY A 79 21.00 50.59 -57.95
N SER A 80 20.25 50.21 -56.93
CA SER A 80 19.46 51.14 -56.09
C SER A 80 19.04 50.37 -54.85
N SER A 81 19.74 50.66 -53.77
CA SER A 81 19.45 50.24 -52.42
C SER A 81 18.12 50.86 -52.00
N GLU A 82 17.05 50.08 -51.95
CA GLU A 82 15.94 50.33 -51.04
C GLU A 82 15.85 49.14 -50.09
N MET A 83 15.77 49.52 -48.83
CA MET A 83 16.13 48.74 -47.66
C MET A 83 15.32 47.45 -47.58
N MET A 84 16.03 46.36 -47.28
CA MET A 84 15.45 45.14 -46.74
C MET A 84 14.55 45.54 -45.56
N ASN A 85 13.25 45.40 -45.75
CA ASN A 85 12.31 45.25 -44.66
C ASN A 85 12.70 43.93 -43.97
N SER A 86 13.46 44.02 -42.87
CA SER A 86 13.67 42.87 -41.99
C SER A 86 12.28 42.37 -41.60
N PRO A 87 11.97 41.08 -41.81
CA PRO A 87 10.75 40.52 -41.24
C PRO A 87 10.81 40.74 -39.73
N ASP A 88 9.74 41.34 -39.27
CA ASP A 88 9.43 41.76 -37.93
C ASP A 88 9.73 40.68 -36.89
N VAL A 89 10.92 40.77 -36.29
CA VAL A 89 11.33 39.89 -35.19
C VAL A 89 10.48 40.19 -33.94
N SER A 90 10.05 41.44 -33.77
CA SER A 90 9.15 41.90 -32.70
C SER A 90 7.80 41.18 -32.72
N ASN A 91 7.16 41.06 -33.90
CA ASN A 91 5.91 40.32 -34.08
C ASN A 91 6.02 38.81 -33.73
N ILE A 92 7.20 38.22 -33.87
CA ILE A 92 7.42 36.81 -33.50
C ILE A 92 7.52 36.68 -31.98
N TYR A 93 8.17 37.62 -31.29
CA TYR A 93 8.22 37.63 -29.84
C TYR A 93 6.85 37.90 -29.21
N GLU A 94 6.07 38.85 -29.73
CA GLU A 94 4.70 39.12 -29.24
C GLU A 94 3.78 37.91 -29.42
N ARG A 95 3.89 37.20 -30.55
CA ARG A 95 3.10 35.99 -30.78
C ARG A 95 3.56 34.81 -29.91
N VAL A 96 4.86 34.71 -29.62
CA VAL A 96 5.39 33.72 -28.69
C VAL A 96 4.97 34.06 -27.26
N GLU A 97 4.94 35.33 -26.87
CA GLU A 97 4.47 35.80 -25.56
C GLU A 97 2.99 35.51 -25.37
N GLU A 98 2.14 35.79 -26.36
CA GLU A 98 0.71 35.45 -26.33
C GLU A 98 0.47 33.93 -26.22
N ILE A 99 1.21 33.12 -26.98
CA ILE A 99 1.12 31.65 -26.91
C ILE A 99 1.60 31.13 -25.55
N VAL A 100 2.66 31.73 -25.00
CA VAL A 100 3.24 31.33 -23.71
C VAL A 100 2.34 31.74 -22.56
N GLU A 101 1.77 32.94 -22.56
CA GLU A 101 0.79 33.36 -21.54
C GLU A 101 -0.46 32.48 -21.57
N GLY A 102 -1.03 32.23 -22.76
CA GLY A 102 -2.19 31.34 -22.88
C GLY A 102 -1.91 29.90 -22.44
N MET A 103 -0.72 29.37 -22.76
CA MET A 103 -0.31 28.03 -22.33
C MET A 103 -0.02 27.97 -20.82
N ILE A 104 0.56 29.03 -20.24
CA ILE A 104 0.81 29.14 -18.81
C ILE A 104 -0.50 29.18 -18.03
N ASP A 105 -1.47 29.99 -18.46
CA ASP A 105 -2.78 30.09 -17.79
C ASP A 105 -3.58 28.78 -17.87
N GLU A 106 -3.60 28.12 -19.03
CA GLU A 106 -4.25 26.82 -19.19
C GLU A 106 -3.64 25.77 -18.24
N LYS A 107 -2.30 25.75 -18.14
CA LYS A 107 -1.60 24.83 -17.22
C LYS A 107 -1.78 25.19 -15.76
N TRP A 108 -1.89 26.47 -15.43
CA TRP A 108 -2.22 26.91 -14.07
C TRP A 108 -3.62 26.50 -13.66
N ASP A 109 -4.60 26.64 -14.55
CA ASP A 109 -5.98 26.22 -14.29
C ASP A 109 -6.10 24.71 -14.15
N GLU A 110 -5.38 23.93 -14.98
CA GLU A 110 -5.29 22.48 -14.87
C GLU A 110 -4.70 22.06 -13.51
N LEU A 111 -3.57 22.65 -13.12
CA LEU A 111 -2.92 22.41 -11.82
C LEU A 111 -3.82 22.78 -10.64
N LEU A 112 -4.51 23.92 -10.70
CA LEU A 112 -5.48 24.31 -9.67
C LEU A 112 -6.65 23.31 -9.59
N GLY A 113 -7.06 22.75 -10.73
CA GLY A 113 -8.03 21.67 -10.80
C GLY A 113 -7.56 20.40 -10.09
N GLU A 114 -6.31 19.99 -10.32
CA GLU A 114 -5.71 18.83 -9.64
C GLU A 114 -5.53 19.05 -8.14
N VAL A 115 -5.06 20.23 -7.73
CA VAL A 115 -4.91 20.58 -6.30
C VAL A 115 -6.26 20.53 -5.59
N LYS A 116 -7.35 21.01 -6.21
CA LYS A 116 -8.69 20.89 -5.65
C LYS A 116 -9.10 19.43 -5.45
N LYS A 117 -8.84 18.55 -6.43
CA LYS A 117 -9.10 17.10 -6.29
C LYS A 117 -8.30 16.49 -5.13
N ILE A 118 -7.04 16.91 -4.95
CA ILE A 118 -6.20 16.46 -3.82
C ILE A 118 -6.78 16.92 -2.49
N ILE A 119 -7.28 18.15 -2.40
CA ILE A 119 -7.92 18.67 -1.18
C ILE A 119 -9.18 17.86 -0.85
N GLU A 120 -10.06 17.62 -1.83
CA GLU A 120 -11.26 16.80 -1.63
C GLU A 120 -10.92 15.37 -1.20
N TRP A 121 -9.89 14.78 -1.81
CA TRP A 121 -9.41 13.46 -1.43
C TRP A 121 -8.85 13.45 0.00
N LYS A 122 -8.06 14.47 0.38
CA LYS A 122 -7.52 14.63 1.73
C LYS A 122 -8.64 14.74 2.76
N GLU A 123 -9.68 15.53 2.49
CA GLU A 123 -10.83 15.67 3.38
C GLU A 123 -11.57 14.34 3.57
N LYS A 124 -11.81 13.58 2.49
CA LYS A 124 -12.41 12.23 2.57
C LYS A 124 -11.53 11.26 3.36
N PHE A 125 -10.23 11.26 3.11
CA PHE A 125 -9.30 10.39 3.82
C PHE A 125 -9.23 10.74 5.31
N GLU A 126 -9.20 12.01 5.68
CA GLU A 126 -9.24 12.44 7.09
C GLU A 126 -10.56 12.02 7.78
N GLU A 127 -11.68 12.05 7.05
CA GLU A 127 -12.95 11.55 7.56
C GLU A 127 -12.93 10.03 7.79
N GLU A 128 -12.41 9.25 6.83
CA GLU A 128 -12.26 7.81 6.95
C GLU A 128 -11.29 7.43 8.07
N GLN A 129 -10.14 8.11 8.18
CA GLN A 129 -9.16 7.91 9.24
C GLN A 129 -9.78 8.16 10.63
N ARG A 130 -10.61 9.20 10.76
CA ARG A 130 -11.32 9.50 12.00
C ARG A 130 -12.35 8.42 12.32
N LYS A 131 -13.10 7.92 11.33
CA LYS A 131 -14.05 6.80 11.51
C LYS A 131 -13.33 5.54 11.98
N LEU A 132 -12.23 5.17 11.32
CA LEU A 132 -11.42 4.00 11.67
C LEU A 132 -10.87 4.11 13.10
N THR A 133 -10.36 5.28 13.47
CA THR A 133 -9.85 5.52 14.83
C THR A 133 -10.95 5.34 15.89
N ASN A 134 -12.17 5.83 15.61
CA ASN A 134 -13.31 5.67 16.49
C ASN A 134 -13.77 4.20 16.59
N GLU A 135 -13.83 3.50 15.46
CA GLU A 135 -14.20 2.07 15.43
C GLU A 135 -13.18 1.20 16.16
N LEU A 136 -11.88 1.49 16.01
CA LEU A 136 -10.82 0.81 16.75
C LEU A 136 -10.92 1.09 18.26
N GLY A 137 -11.29 2.32 18.64
CA GLY A 137 -11.58 2.68 20.02
C GLY A 137 -12.73 1.84 20.61
N LYS A 138 -13.85 1.74 19.89
CA LYS A 138 -15.00 0.90 20.29
C LYS A 138 -14.64 -0.58 20.36
N LEU A 139 -13.93 -1.10 19.37
CA LEU A 139 -13.48 -2.49 19.34
C LEU A 139 -12.60 -2.82 20.56
N LYS A 140 -11.74 -1.89 20.96
CA LYS A 140 -10.91 -2.03 22.16
C LYS A 140 -11.77 -2.08 23.44
N GLU A 141 -12.79 -1.23 23.53
CA GLU A 141 -13.73 -1.21 24.66
C GLU A 141 -14.53 -2.53 24.73
N ASP A 142 -15.11 -2.96 23.60
CA ASP A 142 -15.84 -4.21 23.48
C ASP A 142 -14.96 -5.42 23.84
N PHE A 143 -13.70 -5.41 23.40
CA PHE A 143 -12.72 -6.44 23.76
C PHE A 143 -12.44 -6.47 25.26
N GLN A 144 -12.31 -5.31 25.92
CA GLN A 144 -12.12 -5.25 27.38
C GLN A 144 -13.33 -5.80 28.14
N ILE A 145 -14.54 -5.42 27.72
CA ILE A 145 -15.79 -5.91 28.32
C ILE A 145 -15.89 -7.43 28.13
N LEU A 146 -15.63 -7.93 26.91
CA LEU A 146 -15.63 -9.36 26.61
C LEU A 146 -14.58 -10.10 27.45
N HIS A 147 -13.36 -9.59 27.52
CA HIS A 147 -12.28 -10.20 28.29
C HIS A 147 -12.65 -10.31 29.77
N GLN A 148 -13.18 -9.24 30.35
CA GLN A 148 -13.64 -9.23 31.73
C GLN A 148 -14.82 -10.21 31.95
N GLY A 149 -15.76 -10.25 31.02
CA GLY A 149 -16.89 -11.18 31.06
C GLY A 149 -16.46 -12.65 30.95
N VAL A 150 -15.52 -12.96 30.07
CA VAL A 150 -14.96 -14.32 29.89
C VAL A 150 -14.16 -14.73 31.13
N LEU A 151 -13.34 -13.84 31.69
CA LEU A 151 -12.57 -14.14 32.89
C LEU A 151 -13.50 -14.42 34.08
N GLY A 152 -14.55 -13.61 34.27
CA GLY A 152 -15.56 -13.85 35.30
C GLY A 152 -16.33 -15.16 35.10
N LYS A 153 -16.69 -15.49 33.85
CA LYS A 153 -17.33 -16.79 33.54
C LYS A 153 -16.42 -17.98 33.80
N LEU A 154 -15.12 -17.83 33.57
CA LEU A 154 -14.13 -18.86 33.86
C LEU A 154 -13.97 -19.08 35.37
N GLU A 155 -13.92 -18.01 36.15
CA GLU A 155 -13.86 -18.07 37.62
C GLU A 155 -15.14 -18.68 38.23
N ASP A 156 -16.32 -18.29 37.71
CA ASP A 156 -17.60 -18.91 38.06
C ASP A 156 -17.59 -20.42 37.76
N TYR A 157 -17.02 -20.81 36.62
CA TYR A 157 -16.92 -22.21 36.20
C TYR A 157 -15.99 -23.00 37.13
N ASP A 158 -14.81 -22.47 37.44
CA ASP A 158 -13.84 -23.09 38.35
C ASP A 158 -14.40 -23.27 39.76
N THR A 159 -15.12 -22.26 40.26
CA THR A 159 -15.82 -22.31 41.56
C THR A 159 -16.89 -23.40 41.56
N ARG A 160 -17.72 -23.47 40.51
CA ARG A 160 -18.75 -24.52 40.37
C ARG A 160 -18.13 -25.91 40.26
N MET A 161 -17.04 -26.06 39.50
CA MET A 161 -16.31 -27.32 39.35
C MET A 161 -15.77 -27.81 40.70
N THR A 162 -15.19 -26.92 41.50
CA THR A 162 -14.72 -27.22 42.86
C THR A 162 -15.85 -27.62 43.81
N GLY A 163 -17.01 -26.96 43.69
CA GLY A 163 -18.23 -27.34 44.40
C GLY A 163 -18.69 -28.76 44.05
N VAL A 164 -18.76 -29.07 42.74
CA VAL A 164 -19.11 -30.40 42.24
C VAL A 164 -18.14 -31.47 42.74
N ASP A 165 -16.83 -31.21 42.78
CA ASP A 165 -15.84 -32.14 43.34
C ASP A 165 -16.09 -32.44 44.82
N THR A 166 -16.54 -31.44 45.57
CA THR A 166 -16.85 -31.57 46.99
C THR A 166 -18.13 -32.40 47.19
N GLU A 167 -19.17 -32.11 46.42
CA GLU A 167 -20.41 -32.90 46.40
C GLU A 167 -20.15 -34.34 45.97
N LEU A 168 -19.33 -34.56 44.95
CA LEU A 168 -18.96 -35.89 44.46
C LEU A 168 -18.20 -36.68 45.53
N LYS A 169 -17.29 -36.04 46.28
CA LYS A 169 -16.62 -36.66 47.44
C LYS A 169 -17.62 -37.05 48.54
N ALA A 170 -18.59 -36.18 48.83
CA ALA A 170 -19.63 -36.46 49.82
C ALA A 170 -20.51 -37.63 49.38
N VAL A 171 -20.95 -37.66 48.12
CA VAL A 171 -21.69 -38.78 47.53
C VAL A 171 -20.85 -40.06 47.58
N GLY A 172 -19.56 -39.99 47.26
CA GLY A 172 -18.66 -41.15 47.36
C GLY A 172 -18.53 -41.69 48.78
N LYS A 173 -18.54 -40.81 49.80
CA LYS A 173 -18.55 -41.23 51.22
C LYS A 173 -19.87 -41.88 51.59
N ILE A 174 -21.00 -41.27 51.24
CA ILE A 174 -22.34 -41.83 51.48
C ILE A 174 -22.45 -43.20 50.81
N PHE A 175 -21.95 -43.35 49.59
CA PHE A 175 -21.99 -44.62 48.88
C PHE A 175 -21.16 -45.69 49.60
N LYS A 176 -19.97 -45.34 50.13
CA LYS A 176 -19.15 -46.24 50.96
C LYS A 176 -19.85 -46.67 52.25
N ASP A 177 -20.66 -45.80 52.84
CA ASP A 177 -21.35 -46.08 54.11
C ASP A 177 -22.65 -46.86 53.88
N VAL A 178 -23.44 -46.50 52.85
CA VAL A 178 -24.77 -47.06 52.58
C VAL A 178 -24.71 -48.40 51.85
N VAL A 179 -23.80 -48.58 50.88
CA VAL A 179 -23.76 -49.82 50.09
C VAL A 179 -23.53 -51.06 50.96
N PRO A 180 -22.56 -51.07 51.90
CA PRO A 180 -22.36 -52.21 52.79
C PRO A 180 -23.60 -52.49 53.65
N GLN A 181 -24.20 -51.47 54.27
CA GLN A 181 -25.43 -51.63 55.07
C GLN A 181 -26.58 -52.18 54.23
N PHE A 182 -26.74 -51.71 53.00
CA PHE A 182 -27.79 -52.21 52.11
C PHE A 182 -27.56 -53.68 51.74
N VAL A 183 -26.32 -54.08 51.46
CA VAL A 183 -25.96 -55.49 51.19
C VAL A 183 -26.19 -56.37 52.42
N GLU A 184 -25.86 -55.88 53.61
CA GLU A 184 -26.05 -56.58 54.87
C GLU A 184 -27.55 -56.77 55.18
N ASN A 185 -28.36 -55.72 55.04
CA ASN A 185 -29.81 -55.78 55.20
C ASN A 185 -30.47 -56.73 54.19
N VAL A 186 -30.04 -56.72 52.92
CA VAL A 186 -30.54 -57.65 51.90
C VAL A 186 -30.14 -59.10 52.23
N LYS A 187 -28.94 -59.33 52.76
CA LYS A 187 -28.54 -60.67 53.24
C LYS A 187 -29.41 -61.11 54.42
N GLU A 188 -29.64 -60.28 55.42
CA GLU A 188 -30.52 -60.60 56.56
C GLU A 188 -31.95 -60.93 56.11
N LEU A 189 -32.53 -60.12 55.21
CA LEU A 189 -33.84 -60.38 54.60
C LEU A 189 -33.85 -61.73 53.85
N SER A 190 -32.78 -62.05 53.13
CA SER A 190 -32.63 -63.35 52.47
C SER A 190 -32.62 -64.49 53.48
N PHE A 191 -31.89 -64.37 54.60
CA PHE A 191 -31.85 -65.36 55.67
C PHE A 191 -33.22 -65.56 56.35
N ILE A 192 -33.90 -64.47 56.72
CA ILE A 192 -35.24 -64.51 57.32
C ILE A 192 -36.23 -65.19 56.36
N THR A 193 -36.16 -64.85 55.07
CA THR A 193 -37.02 -65.46 54.05
C THR A 193 -36.74 -66.96 53.91
N GLU A 194 -35.48 -67.37 53.97
CA GLU A 194 -35.07 -68.78 53.92
C GLU A 194 -35.58 -69.58 55.14
N ASP A 195 -35.45 -69.01 56.34
CA ASP A 195 -35.92 -69.61 57.58
C ASP A 195 -37.45 -69.72 57.61
N MET A 196 -38.17 -68.68 57.18
CA MET A 196 -39.63 -68.74 56.99
C MET A 196 -40.04 -69.82 55.99
N LYS A 197 -39.22 -70.08 54.97
CA LYS A 197 -39.48 -71.13 53.96
C LYS A 197 -39.19 -72.53 54.51
N LYS A 198 -38.21 -72.68 55.42
CA LYS A 198 -37.88 -73.96 56.09
C LYS A 198 -38.87 -74.32 57.21
N GLY A 199 -39.37 -73.34 57.96
CA GLY A 199 -40.35 -73.55 59.04
C GLY A 199 -41.78 -73.87 58.59
N LYS A 200 -42.04 -73.88 57.27
CA LYS A 200 -43.34 -74.20 56.66
C LYS A 200 -43.48 -75.66 56.19
N LYS A 201 -42.58 -76.56 56.60
CA LYS A 201 -42.65 -78.00 56.35
C LYS A 201 -43.01 -78.79 57.60
#